data_AF-A0A9D3B9T2-F1
#
_entry.id   AF-A0A9D3B9T2-F1
#
_cell.length_a   1.000
_cell.length_b   1.000
_cell.length_c   1.000
_cell.angle_alpha   90.00
_cell.angle_beta   90.00
_cell.angle_gamma   90.00
#
_symmetry.space_group_name_H-M   'P 1'
#
loop_
_entity.id
_entity.type
_entity.pdbx_description
1 polymer ?
#
loop_
_entity_poly.entity_id
_entity_poly.type
_entity_poly.pdbx_seq_one_letter_code
_entity_poly.pdbx_strand_id
1 'polypeptide(L)'
;MAWEPYYKEFIPKSSMLPKTVLDYRTSETLQLPPKELCQEFEFEELTPSQVQAVETATRDQSASRIWFRQRAGRITASKMRRVLRTSPQQPSKSLIMAICYPEAYRFTTYVTSYGCQHESQARGAYEKLMGQEHTGFSCVNSDLWLNPRWPYMGSSPDGVVTCDCHGTGICEIKCPHSEQDEPSLRLCAGRRGFCLIGEGDHVTLDRNQDYYFQVQAQLHIVKAEYCDFVVWNHKDLFVERILPDVEFWEDVIPKVECFFRNRILPEILGQQVTNLHKSD
;
A
#
# COMPACT_ATOMS: atom_id res chain seq x y z
N MET A 1 17.12 35.15 -35.63
CA MET A 1 16.81 33.94 -34.84
C MET A 1 15.99 34.38 -33.63
N ALA A 2 14.69 34.11 -33.64
CA ALA A 2 13.81 34.46 -32.54
C ALA A 2 14.11 33.52 -31.35
N TRP A 3 14.38 34.10 -30.19
CA TRP A 3 14.50 33.35 -28.94
C TRP A 3 13.10 32.87 -28.55
N GLU A 4 12.85 31.57 -28.64
CA GLU A 4 11.68 30.99 -27.98
C GLU A 4 11.89 31.04 -26.48
N PRO A 5 10.93 31.60 -25.72
CA PRO A 5 11.12 31.76 -24.29
C PRO A 5 10.89 30.43 -23.55
N TYR A 6 11.82 30.17 -22.62
CA TYR A 6 12.04 28.98 -21.77
C TYR A 6 10.81 28.44 -20.99
N TYR A 7 9.66 29.12 -21.04
CA TYR A 7 8.47 28.76 -20.26
C TYR A 7 7.51 27.80 -20.97
N LYS A 8 7.71 27.48 -22.26
CA LYS A 8 6.86 26.49 -22.96
C LYS A 8 7.07 25.04 -22.48
N GLU A 9 8.15 24.76 -21.76
CA GLU A 9 8.45 23.44 -21.18
C GLU A 9 8.31 23.41 -19.65
N PHE A 10 8.01 24.54 -18.99
CA PHE A 10 7.80 24.54 -17.54
C PHE A 10 6.38 24.09 -17.22
N ILE A 11 6.19 22.78 -17.20
CA ILE A 11 5.05 22.11 -16.60
C ILE A 11 5.28 22.13 -15.07
N PRO A 12 4.51 22.89 -14.28
CA PRO A 12 4.70 22.89 -12.82
C PRO A 12 4.59 21.45 -12.31
N LYS A 13 5.46 21.00 -11.40
CA LYS A 13 5.36 19.66 -10.76
C LYS A 13 3.95 19.33 -10.24
N SER A 14 3.16 20.37 -9.91
CA SER A 14 1.75 20.28 -9.52
C SER A 14 0.80 19.77 -10.62
N SER A 15 1.14 19.86 -11.91
CA SER A 15 0.22 19.55 -13.02
C SER A 15 0.30 18.10 -13.51
N MET A 16 1.26 17.32 -13.00
CA MET A 16 1.35 15.88 -13.29
C MET A 16 0.72 15.00 -12.20
N LEU A 17 0.35 15.55 -11.04
CA LEU A 17 -0.33 14.77 -10.01
C LEU A 17 -1.79 14.53 -10.44
N PRO A 18 -2.31 13.30 -10.34
CA PRO A 18 -3.71 13.04 -10.62
C PRO A 18 -4.60 13.61 -9.52
N LYS A 19 -5.88 13.76 -9.84
CA LYS A 19 -6.93 14.05 -8.86
C LYS A 19 -6.85 13.04 -7.71
N THR A 20 -6.94 13.54 -6.49
CA THR A 20 -7.21 12.72 -5.31
C THR A 20 -8.67 12.27 -5.34
N VAL A 21 -9.02 11.21 -4.61
CA VAL A 21 -10.44 10.80 -4.48
C VAL A 21 -11.29 11.93 -3.90
N LEU A 22 -10.71 12.73 -2.99
CA LEU A 22 -11.35 13.90 -2.41
C LEU A 22 -11.64 15.03 -3.42
N ASP A 23 -10.86 15.15 -4.49
CA ASP A 23 -11.07 16.23 -5.48
C ASP A 23 -12.34 16.01 -6.32
N TYR A 24 -12.90 14.79 -6.28
CA TYR A 24 -14.21 14.50 -6.86
C TYR A 24 -15.37 14.88 -5.96
N ARG A 25 -15.12 15.38 -4.76
CA ARG A 25 -16.15 15.87 -3.85
C ARG A 25 -16.60 17.27 -4.27
N THR A 26 -17.65 17.34 -5.06
CA THR A 26 -18.29 18.57 -5.53
C THR A 26 -19.68 18.76 -4.92
N SER A 27 -20.29 19.93 -5.11
CA SER A 27 -21.67 20.21 -4.68
C SER A 27 -22.67 19.21 -5.28
N GLU A 28 -22.44 18.77 -6.51
CA GLU A 28 -23.24 17.77 -7.20
C GLU A 28 -23.12 16.41 -6.51
N THR A 29 -21.89 15.92 -6.32
CA THR A 29 -21.68 14.61 -5.66
C THR A 29 -22.17 14.55 -4.21
N LEU A 30 -22.24 15.69 -3.52
CA LEU A 30 -22.80 15.78 -2.17
C LEU A 30 -24.33 15.65 -2.15
N GLN A 31 -24.99 16.01 -3.24
CA GLN A 31 -26.45 15.96 -3.38
C GLN A 31 -26.93 14.63 -3.97
N LEU A 32 -26.03 13.87 -4.61
CA LEU A 32 -26.36 12.57 -5.18
C LEU A 32 -26.78 11.56 -4.09
N PRO A 33 -27.89 10.83 -4.29
CA PRO A 33 -28.24 9.70 -3.46
C PRO A 33 -27.12 8.65 -3.39
N PRO A 34 -26.93 7.96 -2.25
CA PRO A 34 -25.91 6.91 -2.10
C PRO A 34 -25.91 5.89 -3.24
N LYS A 35 -27.09 5.48 -3.70
CA LYS A 35 -27.25 4.47 -4.75
C LYS A 35 -26.68 4.95 -6.08
N GLU A 36 -26.89 6.22 -6.43
CA GLU A 36 -26.39 6.83 -7.67
C GLU A 36 -24.87 7.00 -7.61
N LEU A 37 -24.33 7.47 -6.48
CA LEU A 37 -22.87 7.51 -6.24
C LEU A 37 -22.23 6.13 -6.43
N CYS A 38 -22.81 5.07 -5.87
CA CYS A 38 -22.26 3.72 -6.00
C CYS A 38 -22.21 3.24 -7.47
N GLN A 39 -23.24 3.54 -8.27
CA GLN A 39 -23.48 2.90 -9.56
C GLN A 39 -22.93 3.71 -10.75
N GLU A 40 -23.03 5.03 -10.70
CA GLU A 40 -22.78 5.89 -11.87
C GLU A 40 -21.43 6.61 -11.81
N PHE A 41 -20.79 6.63 -10.64
CA PHE A 41 -19.51 7.30 -10.50
C PHE A 41 -18.37 6.48 -11.14
N GLU A 42 -17.64 7.13 -12.04
CA GLU A 42 -16.46 6.59 -12.71
C GLU A 42 -15.22 7.42 -12.37
N PHE A 43 -14.09 6.72 -12.21
CA PHE A 43 -12.79 7.34 -12.01
C PHE A 43 -12.05 7.40 -13.35
N GLU A 44 -11.40 8.52 -13.61
CA GLU A 44 -10.43 8.62 -14.70
C GLU A 44 -9.29 7.62 -14.45
N GLU A 45 -8.96 6.79 -15.45
CA GLU A 45 -7.78 5.93 -15.39
C GLU A 45 -6.51 6.78 -15.24
N LEU A 46 -5.55 6.27 -14.46
CA LEU A 46 -4.30 6.98 -14.25
C LEU A 46 -3.29 6.61 -15.32
N THR A 47 -2.63 7.61 -15.87
CA THR A 47 -1.48 7.40 -16.75
C THR A 47 -0.25 6.93 -15.96
N PRO A 48 0.68 6.19 -16.58
CA PRO A 48 1.93 5.78 -15.93
C PRO A 48 2.74 6.96 -15.37
N SER A 49 2.75 8.10 -16.07
CA SER A 49 3.44 9.32 -15.62
C SER A 49 2.79 9.93 -14.38
N GLN A 50 1.45 9.90 -14.25
CA GLN A 50 0.76 10.32 -13.04
C GLN A 50 1.09 9.41 -11.85
N VAL A 51 1.13 8.10 -12.07
CA VAL A 51 1.50 7.14 -11.01
C VAL A 51 2.94 7.40 -10.55
N GLN A 52 3.88 7.57 -11.49
CA GLN A 52 5.26 7.88 -11.16
C GLN A 52 5.42 9.23 -10.44
N ALA A 53 4.66 10.25 -10.87
CA ALA A 53 4.66 11.55 -10.21
C ALA A 53 4.17 11.47 -8.75
N VAL A 54 3.13 10.66 -8.48
CA VAL A 54 2.65 10.41 -7.12
C VAL A 54 3.71 9.71 -6.30
N GLU A 55 4.27 8.61 -6.79
CA GLU A 55 5.30 7.85 -6.09
C GLU A 55 6.47 8.77 -5.70
N THR A 56 7.01 9.53 -6.66
CA THR A 56 8.15 10.43 -6.43
C THR A 56 7.80 11.57 -5.46
N ALA A 57 6.62 12.18 -5.59
CA ALA A 57 6.19 13.29 -4.72
C ALA A 57 5.83 12.84 -3.30
N THR A 58 5.69 11.53 -3.08
CA THR A 58 5.26 10.99 -1.80
C THR A 58 6.36 10.34 -0.99
N ARG A 59 7.57 10.10 -1.54
CA ARG A 59 8.71 9.42 -0.88
C ARG A 59 9.08 9.90 0.53
N ASP A 60 8.73 11.12 0.92
CA ASP A 60 8.86 11.62 2.30
C ASP A 60 7.78 11.07 3.25
N GLN A 61 6.97 10.10 2.80
CA GLN A 61 5.93 9.36 3.53
C GLN A 61 5.05 10.26 4.42
N SER A 62 4.99 9.94 5.71
CA SER A 62 4.11 10.56 6.70
C SER A 62 4.50 12.00 7.08
N ALA A 63 5.60 12.53 6.55
CA ALA A 63 5.96 13.94 6.64
C ALA A 63 5.30 14.79 5.54
N SER A 64 4.74 14.15 4.50
CA SER A 64 4.13 14.83 3.36
C SER A 64 2.61 14.91 3.47
N ARG A 65 2.05 16.13 3.44
CA ARG A 65 0.59 16.33 3.34
C ARG A 65 0.04 15.76 2.03
N ILE A 66 0.86 15.74 0.97
CA ILE A 66 0.49 15.16 -0.33
C ILE A 66 0.28 13.65 -0.17
N TRP A 67 1.10 12.97 0.61
CA TRP A 67 0.94 11.54 0.90
C TRP A 67 -0.41 11.22 1.53
N PHE A 68 -0.83 11.97 2.56
CA PHE A 68 -2.14 11.79 3.17
C PHE A 68 -3.29 12.08 2.21
N ARG A 69 -3.20 13.17 1.45
CA ARG A 69 -4.23 13.53 0.46
C ARG A 69 -4.36 12.50 -0.65
N GLN A 70 -3.25 11.97 -1.15
CA GLN A 70 -3.25 10.92 -2.16
C GLN A 70 -3.67 9.55 -1.59
N ARG A 71 -3.63 9.31 -0.28
CA ARG A 71 -4.15 8.06 0.30
C ARG A 71 -5.61 8.14 0.72
N ALA A 72 -6.13 9.33 0.97
CA ALA A 72 -7.50 9.53 1.41
C ALA A 72 -8.50 8.94 0.39
N GLY A 73 -9.36 8.06 0.88
CA GLY A 73 -10.34 7.35 0.06
C GLY A 73 -9.77 6.17 -0.75
N ARG A 74 -8.47 5.88 -0.67
CA ARG A 74 -7.86 4.75 -1.39
C ARG A 74 -7.66 3.53 -0.47
N ILE A 75 -8.08 2.36 -0.95
CA ILE A 75 -7.84 1.08 -0.29
C ILE A 75 -6.35 0.74 -0.46
N THR A 76 -5.63 0.76 0.65
CA THR A 76 -4.18 0.55 0.69
C THR A 76 -3.84 -0.91 0.92
N ALA A 77 -2.72 -1.39 0.39
CA ALA A 77 -2.28 -2.79 0.50
C ALA A 77 -2.33 -3.35 1.94
N SER A 78 -1.85 -2.60 2.94
CA SER A 78 -1.88 -3.02 4.35
C SER A 78 -3.29 -3.12 4.96
N LYS A 79 -4.32 -2.63 4.27
CA LYS A 79 -5.74 -2.77 4.66
C LYS A 79 -6.47 -3.85 3.87
N MET A 80 -5.82 -4.50 2.89
CA MET A 80 -6.48 -5.40 1.94
C MET A 80 -7.21 -6.55 2.62
N ARG A 81 -6.55 -7.27 3.53
CA ARG A 81 -7.19 -8.38 4.26
C ARG A 81 -8.39 -7.93 5.08
N ARG A 82 -8.32 -6.77 5.74
CA ARG A 82 -9.43 -6.20 6.53
C ARG A 82 -10.63 -5.87 5.64
N VAL A 83 -10.39 -5.31 4.46
CA VAL A 83 -11.42 -5.04 3.45
C VAL A 83 -12.06 -6.34 2.96
N LEU A 84 -11.28 -7.40 2.76
CA LEU A 84 -11.80 -8.67 2.27
C LEU A 84 -12.53 -9.52 3.31
N ARG A 85 -12.19 -9.35 4.60
CA ARG A 85 -12.83 -10.11 5.71
C ARG A 85 -13.96 -9.38 6.40
N THR A 86 -14.10 -8.07 6.19
CA THR A 86 -15.20 -7.32 6.80
C THR A 86 -16.53 -7.68 6.14
N SER A 87 -17.63 -7.65 6.89
CA SER A 87 -18.96 -7.78 6.30
C SER A 87 -19.21 -6.62 5.32
N PRO A 88 -19.62 -6.89 4.08
CA PRO A 88 -20.06 -5.85 3.16
C PRO A 88 -21.28 -5.10 3.70
N GLN A 89 -22.16 -5.76 4.45
CA GLN A 89 -23.40 -5.18 4.99
C GLN A 89 -23.12 -4.26 6.18
N GLN A 90 -22.19 -4.64 7.06
CA GLN A 90 -21.84 -3.88 8.26
C GLN A 90 -20.32 -3.85 8.47
N PRO A 91 -19.60 -3.06 7.67
CA PRO A 91 -18.16 -2.96 7.85
C PRO A 91 -17.81 -2.15 9.10
N SER A 92 -16.61 -2.40 9.61
CA SER A 92 -16.08 -1.64 10.73
C SER A 92 -15.97 -0.14 10.40
N LYS A 93 -16.65 0.70 11.18
CA LYS A 93 -16.54 2.17 11.07
C LYS A 93 -15.09 2.62 11.16
N SER A 94 -14.28 2.03 12.05
CA SER A 94 -12.86 2.40 12.17
C SER A 94 -12.05 2.08 10.92
N LEU A 95 -12.41 1.03 10.16
CA LEU A 95 -11.79 0.73 8.87
C LEU A 95 -12.16 1.79 7.82
N ILE A 96 -13.44 2.15 7.71
CA ILE A 96 -13.89 3.19 6.77
C ILE A 96 -13.20 4.51 7.08
N MET A 97 -13.20 4.95 8.34
CA MET A 97 -12.58 6.20 8.74
C MET A 97 -11.05 6.19 8.52
N ALA A 98 -10.38 5.07 8.78
CA ALA A 98 -8.94 4.93 8.50
C ALA A 98 -8.58 4.91 7.00
N ILE A 99 -9.54 4.60 6.12
CA ILE A 99 -9.36 4.71 4.66
C ILE A 99 -9.68 6.13 4.18
N CYS A 100 -10.79 6.71 4.65
CA CYS A 100 -11.26 8.01 4.18
C CYS A 100 -10.43 9.17 4.74
N TYR A 101 -9.94 9.05 5.98
CA TYR A 101 -9.29 10.13 6.72
C TYR A 101 -7.96 9.67 7.36
N PRO A 102 -6.97 9.26 6.54
CA PRO A 102 -5.72 8.64 7.03
C PRO A 102 -4.88 9.54 7.94
N GLU A 103 -5.02 10.87 7.82
CA GLU A 103 -4.32 11.84 8.68
C GLU A 103 -4.96 11.93 10.08
N ALA A 104 -6.30 11.93 10.14
CA ALA A 104 -7.03 12.01 11.41
C ALA A 104 -7.05 10.68 12.18
N TYR A 105 -6.98 9.55 11.47
CA TYR A 105 -7.00 8.20 12.03
C TYR A 105 -5.62 7.53 11.95
N ARG A 106 -4.56 8.32 12.19
CA ARG A 106 -3.20 7.78 12.34
C ARG A 106 -3.16 6.81 13.51
N PHE A 107 -2.57 5.64 13.25
CA PHE A 107 -2.34 4.63 14.26
C PHE A 107 -0.83 4.49 14.44
N THR A 108 -0.36 4.79 15.65
CA THR A 108 1.02 4.56 16.05
C THR A 108 0.99 3.74 17.33
N THR A 109 1.61 2.57 17.31
CA THR A 109 1.92 1.78 18.48
C THR A 109 3.42 1.68 18.66
N TYR A 110 3.82 1.19 19.83
CA TYR A 110 5.22 0.85 20.06
C TYR A 110 5.78 -0.13 19.00
N VAL A 111 4.99 -1.12 18.56
CA VAL A 111 5.38 -2.06 17.51
C VAL A 111 5.59 -1.37 16.16
N THR A 112 4.68 -0.48 15.75
CA THR A 112 4.85 0.24 14.48
C THR A 112 6.02 1.23 14.54
N SER A 113 6.21 1.90 15.67
CA SER A 113 7.36 2.80 15.88
C SER A 113 8.68 2.04 15.85
N TYR A 114 8.75 0.88 16.48
CA TYR A 114 9.93 0.01 16.45
C TYR A 114 10.26 -0.41 15.01
N GLY A 115 9.25 -0.81 14.23
CA GLY A 115 9.38 -1.09 12.81
C GLY A 115 10.03 0.05 12.03
N CYS A 116 9.45 1.26 12.12
CA CYS A 116 9.97 2.44 11.42
C CYS A 116 11.41 2.81 11.84
N GLN A 117 11.78 2.60 13.10
CA GLN A 117 13.14 2.90 13.59
C GLN A 117 14.20 1.95 13.02
N HIS A 118 13.82 0.70 12.72
CA HIS A 118 14.75 -0.36 12.33
C HIS A 118 14.70 -0.69 10.83
N GLU A 119 13.72 -0.18 10.10
CA GLU A 119 13.53 -0.45 8.67
C GLU A 119 14.79 -0.14 7.84
N SER A 120 15.49 0.96 8.12
CA SER A 120 16.73 1.32 7.42
C SER A 120 17.86 0.34 7.68
N GLN A 121 17.98 -0.20 8.90
CA GLN A 121 18.97 -1.21 9.27
C GLN A 121 18.65 -2.53 8.57
N ALA A 122 17.38 -2.94 8.60
CA ALA A 122 16.90 -4.14 7.92
C ALA A 122 17.12 -4.07 6.40
N ARG A 123 16.83 -2.92 5.77
CA ARG A 123 17.10 -2.68 4.35
C ARG A 123 18.59 -2.81 4.02
N GLY A 124 19.47 -2.22 4.83
CA GLY A 124 20.92 -2.34 4.64
C GLY A 124 21.44 -3.77 4.81
N ALA A 125 20.89 -4.53 5.76
CA ALA A 125 21.22 -5.95 5.93
C ALA A 125 20.76 -6.78 4.72
N TYR A 126 19.54 -6.51 4.23
CA TYR A 126 18.97 -7.13 3.03
C TYR A 126 19.79 -6.81 1.77
N GLU A 127 20.11 -5.55 1.52
CA GLU A 127 20.96 -5.13 0.39
C GLU A 127 22.31 -5.81 0.40
N LYS A 128 22.95 -5.91 1.57
CA LYS A 128 24.23 -6.58 1.73
C LYS A 128 24.15 -8.07 1.43
N LEU A 129 23.10 -8.76 1.90
CA LEU A 129 22.89 -10.18 1.63
C LEU A 129 22.67 -10.41 0.13
N MET A 130 21.69 -9.72 -0.45
CA MET A 130 21.32 -9.94 -1.85
C MET A 130 22.41 -9.51 -2.82
N GLY A 131 23.20 -8.47 -2.50
CA GLY A 131 24.33 -8.04 -3.32
C GLY A 131 25.50 -9.05 -3.38
N GLN A 132 25.55 -10.03 -2.48
CA GLN A 132 26.53 -11.12 -2.56
C GLN A 132 26.12 -12.19 -3.58
N GLU A 133 24.81 -12.39 -3.78
CA GLU A 133 24.24 -13.44 -4.63
C GLU A 133 23.78 -12.93 -6.00
N HIS A 134 23.49 -11.63 -6.10
CA HIS A 134 22.92 -11.01 -7.30
C HIS A 134 23.79 -9.85 -7.78
N THR A 135 24.35 -10.00 -8.99
CA THR A 135 25.07 -8.92 -9.67
C THR A 135 24.12 -7.77 -10.00
N GLY A 136 24.61 -6.54 -9.82
CA GLY A 136 23.82 -5.33 -10.08
C GLY A 136 22.67 -5.12 -9.09
N PHE A 137 22.66 -5.81 -7.94
CA PHE A 137 21.57 -5.67 -6.97
C PHE A 137 21.49 -4.24 -6.43
N SER A 138 20.28 -3.68 -6.45
CA SER A 138 19.96 -2.43 -5.78
C SER A 138 18.59 -2.52 -5.12
N CYS A 139 18.43 -1.84 -3.99
CA CYS A 139 17.14 -1.59 -3.37
C CYS A 139 17.02 -0.08 -3.17
N VAL A 140 15.96 0.52 -3.68
CA VAL A 140 15.72 1.96 -3.54
C VAL A 140 14.41 2.19 -2.82
N ASN A 141 14.37 3.25 -2.00
CA ASN A 141 13.14 3.64 -1.31
C ASN A 141 12.01 3.86 -2.31
N SER A 142 10.83 3.40 -1.91
CA SER A 142 9.60 3.52 -2.66
C SER A 142 8.53 4.14 -1.77
N ASP A 143 7.51 4.74 -2.38
CA ASP A 143 6.31 5.11 -1.65
C ASP A 143 5.04 4.84 -2.46
N LEU A 144 4.14 5.81 -2.61
CA LEU A 144 2.77 5.54 -3.00
C LEU A 144 2.64 5.27 -4.49
N TRP A 145 2.45 4.00 -4.84
CA TRP A 145 1.98 3.55 -6.13
C TRP A 145 0.45 3.50 -6.14
N LEU A 146 -0.14 3.92 -7.26
CA LEU A 146 -1.57 3.85 -7.52
C LEU A 146 -1.81 2.85 -8.65
N ASN A 147 -2.92 2.13 -8.59
CA ASN A 147 -3.28 1.24 -9.69
C ASN A 147 -3.90 2.06 -10.84
N PRO A 148 -3.35 2.00 -12.07
CA PRO A 148 -3.87 2.73 -13.23
C PRO A 148 -5.36 2.49 -13.52
N ARG A 149 -5.77 1.22 -13.47
CA ARG A 149 -7.12 0.77 -13.84
C ARG A 149 -8.11 0.87 -12.68
N TRP A 150 -7.63 0.75 -11.45
CA TRP A 150 -8.44 0.90 -10.24
C TRP A 150 -7.87 2.04 -9.38
N PRO A 151 -8.10 3.31 -9.73
CA PRO A 151 -7.46 4.48 -9.09
C PRO A 151 -7.74 4.61 -7.59
N TYR A 152 -8.72 3.88 -7.07
CA TYR A 152 -9.04 3.79 -5.65
C TYR A 152 -8.19 2.76 -4.88
N MET A 153 -7.27 2.06 -5.54
CA MET A 153 -6.29 1.17 -4.91
C MET A 153 -4.91 1.81 -4.88
N GLY A 154 -4.21 1.66 -3.76
CA GLY A 154 -2.85 2.19 -3.61
C GLY A 154 -1.95 1.29 -2.76
N SER A 155 -0.65 1.46 -2.91
CA SER A 155 0.34 0.66 -2.22
C SER A 155 1.61 1.44 -1.96
N SER A 156 2.28 1.17 -0.84
CA SER A 156 3.62 1.68 -0.55
C SER A 156 4.50 0.49 -0.19
N PRO A 157 5.17 -0.18 -1.14
CA PRO A 157 6.19 -1.16 -0.82
C PRO A 157 7.39 -0.46 -0.18
N ASP A 158 8.12 -1.18 0.67
CA ASP A 158 9.27 -0.61 1.41
C ASP A 158 10.48 -0.34 0.51
N GLY A 159 10.53 -0.96 -0.66
CA GLY A 159 11.53 -0.66 -1.69
C GLY A 159 11.22 -1.27 -3.04
N VAL A 160 11.81 -0.69 -4.09
CA VAL A 160 11.92 -1.29 -5.43
C VAL A 160 13.29 -1.96 -5.51
N VAL A 161 13.32 -3.22 -5.93
CA VAL A 161 14.55 -4.00 -6.05
C VAL A 161 14.86 -4.29 -7.51
N THR A 162 16.14 -4.21 -7.89
CA THR A 162 16.59 -4.53 -9.25
C THR A 162 17.83 -5.41 -9.18
N CYS A 163 17.96 -6.37 -10.09
CA CYS A 163 19.23 -7.06 -10.33
C CYS A 163 19.31 -7.61 -11.76
N ASP A 164 20.51 -7.90 -12.23
CA ASP A 164 20.75 -8.31 -13.62
C ASP A 164 20.10 -9.67 -13.96
N CYS A 165 19.89 -10.52 -12.95
CA CYS A 165 19.40 -11.90 -13.13
C CYS A 165 17.88 -12.07 -12.98
N HIS A 166 17.20 -11.19 -12.25
CA HIS A 166 15.75 -11.31 -11.97
C HIS A 166 14.94 -10.09 -12.39
N GLY A 167 15.55 -9.04 -12.95
CA GLY A 167 14.82 -7.85 -13.36
C GLY A 167 14.40 -7.00 -12.18
N THR A 168 13.16 -6.50 -12.22
CA THR A 168 12.62 -5.52 -11.26
C THR A 168 11.52 -6.14 -10.41
N GLY A 169 11.73 -6.14 -9.10
CA GLY A 169 10.74 -6.51 -8.10
C GLY A 169 10.52 -5.41 -7.07
N ILE A 170 9.89 -5.78 -5.97
CA ILE A 170 9.73 -4.94 -4.78
C ILE A 170 10.19 -5.71 -3.53
N CYS A 171 10.31 -5.02 -2.39
CA CYS A 171 10.46 -5.67 -1.10
C CYS A 171 9.48 -5.12 -0.07
N GLU A 172 9.12 -5.98 0.88
CA GLU A 172 8.32 -5.64 2.06
C GLU A 172 9.08 -6.09 3.30
N ILE A 173 9.45 -5.16 4.16
CA ILE A 173 10.33 -5.34 5.31
C ILE A 173 9.49 -5.33 6.60
N LYS A 174 9.79 -6.29 7.48
CA LYS A 174 9.19 -6.39 8.82
C LYS A 174 10.25 -6.55 9.88
N CYS A 175 10.19 -5.68 10.89
CA CYS A 175 11.03 -5.73 12.09
C CYS A 175 10.15 -6.07 13.30
N PRO A 176 9.88 -7.35 13.58
CA PRO A 176 8.98 -7.78 14.64
C PRO A 176 9.60 -7.54 16.02
N HIS A 177 9.11 -6.55 16.77
CA HIS A 177 9.60 -6.27 18.12
C HIS A 177 9.54 -7.49 19.05
N SER A 178 8.51 -8.35 18.93
CA SER A 178 8.37 -9.54 19.78
C SER A 178 9.50 -10.55 19.61
N GLU A 179 10.18 -10.54 18.46
CA GLU A 179 11.27 -11.48 18.14
C GLU A 179 12.62 -10.76 18.02
N GLN A 180 12.77 -9.54 18.56
CA GLN A 180 13.96 -8.70 18.35
C GLN A 180 15.28 -9.34 18.82
N ASP A 181 15.21 -10.20 19.84
CA ASP A 181 16.35 -10.86 20.47
C ASP A 181 16.49 -12.34 20.10
N GLU A 182 15.62 -12.86 19.25
CA GLU A 182 15.63 -14.27 18.88
C GLU A 182 16.79 -14.57 17.94
N PRO A 183 17.56 -15.65 18.20
CA PRO A 183 18.73 -15.99 17.40
C PRO A 183 18.37 -16.48 16.00
N SER A 184 17.15 -16.96 15.80
CA SER A 184 16.66 -17.38 14.49
C SER A 184 15.17 -17.14 14.35
N LEU A 185 14.79 -16.38 13.33
CA LEU A 185 13.39 -16.09 12.97
C LEU A 185 12.67 -17.36 12.51
N ARG A 186 13.39 -18.32 11.93
CA ARG A 186 12.85 -19.63 11.52
C ARG A 186 12.34 -20.42 12.72
N LEU A 187 13.05 -20.38 13.86
CA LEU A 187 12.63 -21.04 15.10
C LEU A 187 11.41 -20.35 15.76
N CYS A 188 11.07 -19.14 15.33
CA CYS A 188 9.88 -18.43 15.78
C CYS A 188 8.64 -18.77 14.95
N ALA A 189 8.78 -19.49 13.84
CA ALA A 189 7.66 -19.84 12.97
C ALA A 189 6.55 -20.57 13.74
N GLY A 190 5.29 -20.18 13.50
CA GLY A 190 4.11 -20.72 14.19
C GLY A 190 3.84 -20.13 15.58
N ARG A 191 4.72 -19.28 16.13
CA ARG A 191 4.42 -18.54 17.37
C ARG A 191 3.19 -17.64 17.15
N ARG A 192 2.33 -17.56 18.17
CA ARG A 192 1.10 -16.78 18.09
C ARG A 192 1.40 -15.29 17.81
N GLY A 193 0.86 -14.78 16.73
CA GLY A 193 1.02 -13.38 16.32
C GLY A 193 2.28 -13.12 15.48
N PHE A 194 3.11 -14.13 15.23
CA PHE A 194 4.22 -14.05 14.29
C PHE A 194 3.75 -14.33 12.86
N CYS A 195 4.48 -13.78 11.88
CA CYS A 195 4.06 -13.82 10.47
C CYS A 195 4.54 -15.06 9.71
N LEU A 196 5.56 -15.75 10.21
CA LEU A 196 6.10 -16.94 9.58
C LEU A 196 5.47 -18.20 10.16
N ILE A 197 5.25 -19.19 9.31
CA ILE A 197 4.80 -20.55 9.64
C ILE A 197 5.74 -21.56 8.98
N GLY A 198 5.82 -22.75 9.56
CA GLY A 198 6.66 -23.80 9.02
C GLY A 198 6.85 -24.95 9.99
N GLU A 199 7.26 -26.08 9.45
CA GLU A 199 7.72 -27.24 10.21
C GLU A 199 9.11 -27.61 9.69
N GLY A 200 10.10 -27.71 10.57
CA GLY A 200 11.50 -27.97 10.19
C GLY A 200 12.09 -26.84 9.35
N ASP A 201 12.73 -27.20 8.23
CA ASP A 201 13.50 -26.25 7.40
C ASP A 201 12.62 -25.42 6.44
N HIS A 202 11.36 -25.81 6.23
CA HIS A 202 10.45 -25.13 5.34
C HIS A 202 9.63 -24.07 6.08
N VAL A 203 10.19 -22.86 6.18
CA VAL A 203 9.55 -21.68 6.78
C VAL A 203 9.12 -20.72 5.67
N THR A 204 7.88 -20.23 5.76
CA THR A 204 7.26 -19.30 4.81
C THR A 204 6.37 -18.30 5.53
N LEU A 205 6.01 -17.20 4.86
CA LEU A 205 4.98 -16.26 5.28
C LEU A 205 3.61 -16.94 5.25
N ASP A 206 2.88 -16.81 6.36
CA ASP A 206 1.52 -17.34 6.49
C ASP A 206 0.58 -16.70 5.46
N ARG A 207 0.12 -17.53 4.51
CA ARG A 207 -0.79 -17.14 3.42
C ARG A 207 -2.17 -16.70 3.92
N ASN A 208 -2.50 -16.97 5.18
CA ASN A 208 -3.78 -16.59 5.81
C ASN A 208 -3.70 -15.33 6.67
N GLN A 209 -2.52 -14.69 6.77
CA GLN A 209 -2.27 -13.48 7.58
C GLN A 209 -2.28 -12.19 6.76
N ASP A 210 -2.29 -11.05 7.46
CA ASP A 210 -2.39 -9.71 6.85
C ASP A 210 -1.27 -9.41 5.84
N TYR A 211 -0.04 -9.87 6.12
CA TYR A 211 1.11 -9.55 5.26
C TYR A 211 1.07 -10.24 3.89
N TYR A 212 0.54 -11.46 3.77
CA TYR A 212 0.43 -12.10 2.44
C TYR A 212 -0.52 -11.32 1.52
N PHE A 213 -1.67 -10.89 2.05
CA PHE A 213 -2.64 -10.07 1.32
C PHE A 213 -2.05 -8.70 0.97
N GLN A 214 -1.23 -8.13 1.85
CA GLN A 214 -0.52 -6.89 1.58
C GLN A 214 0.50 -7.06 0.45
N VAL A 215 1.31 -8.12 0.47
CA VAL A 215 2.29 -8.42 -0.58
C VAL A 215 1.61 -8.66 -1.92
N GLN A 216 0.55 -9.48 -1.96
CA GLN A 216 -0.20 -9.69 -3.20
C GLN A 216 -0.82 -8.38 -3.72
N ALA A 217 -1.32 -7.51 -2.84
CA ALA A 217 -1.82 -6.19 -3.23
C ALA A 217 -0.71 -5.29 -3.77
N GLN A 218 0.46 -5.29 -3.16
CA GLN A 218 1.64 -4.59 -3.67
C GLN A 218 2.01 -5.06 -5.08
N LEU A 219 2.13 -6.37 -5.28
CA LEU A 219 2.44 -6.96 -6.59
C LEU A 219 1.42 -6.56 -7.65
N HIS A 220 0.12 -6.65 -7.33
CA HIS A 220 -0.94 -6.32 -8.27
C HIS A 220 -1.02 -4.82 -8.63
N ILE A 221 -0.78 -3.94 -7.65
CA ILE A 221 -0.88 -2.49 -7.82
C ILE A 221 0.34 -1.93 -8.55
N VAL A 222 1.54 -2.36 -8.15
CA VAL A 222 2.82 -1.90 -8.72
C VAL A 222 3.12 -2.57 -10.07
N LYS A 223 2.49 -3.72 -10.35
CA LYS A 223 2.81 -4.60 -11.49
C LYS A 223 4.26 -5.12 -11.43
N ALA A 224 4.73 -5.41 -10.23
CA ALA A 224 6.05 -6.00 -10.00
C ALA A 224 6.03 -7.51 -10.27
N GLU A 225 7.17 -8.05 -10.71
CA GLU A 225 7.31 -9.48 -11.05
C GLU A 225 7.41 -10.37 -9.81
N TYR A 226 7.92 -9.82 -8.70
CA TYR A 226 8.05 -10.51 -7.43
C TYR A 226 8.14 -9.51 -6.27
N CYS A 227 7.89 -9.99 -5.06
CA CYS A 227 8.16 -9.29 -3.82
C CYS A 227 9.07 -10.14 -2.95
N ASP A 228 10.22 -9.61 -2.57
CA ASP A 228 11.05 -10.21 -1.53
C ASP A 228 10.50 -9.77 -0.17
N PHE A 229 9.84 -10.69 0.53
CA PHE A 229 9.33 -10.48 1.87
C PHE A 229 10.45 -10.72 2.87
N VAL A 230 10.82 -9.65 3.57
CA VAL A 230 11.99 -9.60 4.45
C VAL A 230 11.54 -9.50 5.90
N VAL A 231 11.99 -10.41 6.74
CA VAL A 231 11.83 -10.32 8.20
C VAL A 231 13.21 -10.19 8.81
N TRP A 232 13.42 -9.16 9.63
CA TRP A 232 14.72 -8.84 10.19
C TRP A 232 14.65 -8.57 11.69
N ASN A 233 15.64 -9.07 12.43
CA ASN A 233 15.95 -8.62 13.77
C ASN A 233 17.46 -8.39 13.90
N HIS A 234 17.95 -8.04 15.09
CA HIS A 234 19.37 -7.74 15.30
C HIS A 234 20.32 -8.93 15.08
N LYS A 235 19.80 -10.16 14.96
CA LYS A 235 20.56 -11.42 14.93
C LYS A 235 20.38 -12.24 13.66
N ASP A 236 19.27 -12.06 12.95
CA ASP A 236 18.87 -12.90 11.83
C ASP A 236 18.09 -12.10 10.76
N LEU A 237 18.14 -12.59 9.53
CA LEU A 237 17.49 -12.04 8.35
C LEU A 237 16.86 -13.20 7.56
N PHE A 238 15.54 -13.21 7.50
CA PHE A 238 14.76 -14.12 6.68
C PHE A 238 14.27 -13.41 5.42
N VAL A 239 14.44 -14.03 4.26
CA VAL A 239 13.94 -13.53 2.98
C VAL A 239 13.16 -14.65 2.29
N GLU A 240 11.95 -14.33 1.83
CA GLU A 240 11.16 -15.19 0.97
C GLU A 240 10.71 -14.41 -0.26
N ARG A 241 11.00 -14.94 -1.46
CA ARG A 241 10.46 -14.41 -2.71
C ARG A 241 9.04 -14.89 -2.93
N ILE A 242 8.11 -13.96 -3.07
CA ILE A 242 6.69 -14.19 -3.33
C ILE A 242 6.36 -13.72 -4.75
N LEU A 243 5.70 -14.57 -5.51
CA LEU A 243 5.27 -14.29 -6.89
C LEU A 243 3.80 -13.82 -6.93
N PRO A 244 3.39 -13.10 -7.98
CA PRO A 244 2.00 -12.72 -8.19
C PRO A 244 1.07 -13.94 -8.25
N ASP A 245 0.03 -13.90 -7.44
CA ASP A 245 -1.06 -14.88 -7.43
C ASP A 245 -2.21 -14.34 -8.27
N VAL A 246 -2.24 -14.69 -9.57
CA VAL A 246 -3.20 -14.10 -10.53
C VAL A 246 -4.63 -14.57 -10.25
N GLU A 247 -4.79 -15.85 -9.91
CA GLU A 247 -6.11 -16.46 -9.60
C GLU A 247 -6.74 -15.81 -8.36
N PHE A 248 -5.94 -15.48 -7.34
CA PHE A 248 -6.40 -14.72 -6.18
C PHE A 248 -7.11 -13.41 -6.56
N TRP A 249 -6.67 -12.72 -7.63
CA TRP A 249 -7.24 -11.43 -8.02
C TRP A 249 -8.58 -11.52 -8.73
N GLU A 250 -8.92 -12.66 -9.32
CA GLU A 250 -10.23 -12.87 -9.97
C GLU A 250 -11.38 -12.71 -8.96
N ASP A 251 -11.18 -13.25 -7.75
CA ASP A 251 -12.14 -13.17 -6.65
C ASP A 251 -12.05 -11.88 -5.82
N VAL A 252 -10.88 -11.25 -5.80
CA VAL A 252 -10.58 -10.12 -4.92
C VAL A 252 -11.05 -8.80 -5.53
N ILE A 253 -10.85 -8.58 -6.83
CA ILE A 253 -11.25 -7.33 -7.49
C ILE A 253 -12.74 -7.02 -7.28
N PRO A 254 -13.70 -7.94 -7.52
CA PRO A 254 -15.11 -7.66 -7.32
C PRO A 254 -15.45 -7.30 -5.87
N LYS A 255 -14.78 -7.92 -4.89
CA LYS A 255 -14.99 -7.65 -3.45
C LYS A 255 -14.45 -6.27 -3.06
N VAL A 256 -13.26 -5.91 -3.55
CA VAL A 256 -12.65 -4.59 -3.31
C VAL A 256 -13.48 -3.49 -3.95
N GLU A 257 -13.93 -3.69 -5.20
CA GLU A 257 -14.80 -2.74 -5.89
C GLU A 257 -16.14 -2.57 -5.17
N CYS A 258 -16.79 -3.68 -4.78
CA CYS A 258 -18.02 -3.65 -4.02
C CYS A 258 -17.86 -2.90 -2.69
N PHE A 259 -16.78 -3.16 -1.95
CA PHE A 259 -16.51 -2.44 -0.70
C PHE A 259 -16.25 -0.96 -0.96
N PHE A 260 -15.44 -0.63 -1.96
CA PHE A 260 -15.13 0.75 -2.31
C PHE A 260 -16.40 1.53 -2.67
N ARG A 261 -17.19 1.03 -3.64
CA ARG A 261 -18.41 1.67 -4.11
C ARG A 261 -19.44 1.83 -3.01
N ASN A 262 -19.66 0.81 -2.19
CA ASN A 262 -20.76 0.82 -1.22
C ASN A 262 -20.40 1.46 0.13
N ARG A 263 -19.11 1.65 0.44
CA ARG A 263 -18.67 2.03 1.80
C ARG A 263 -17.67 3.18 1.82
N ILE A 264 -16.74 3.23 0.88
CA ILE A 264 -15.72 4.28 0.85
C ILE A 264 -16.22 5.48 0.06
N LEU A 265 -16.75 5.26 -1.15
CA LEU A 265 -17.24 6.32 -2.02
C LEU A 265 -18.35 7.17 -1.37
N PRO A 266 -19.37 6.60 -0.70
CA PRO A 266 -20.44 7.38 -0.08
C PRO A 266 -19.95 8.15 1.17
N GLU A 267 -18.90 7.68 1.84
CA GLU A 267 -18.30 8.40 2.95
C GLU A 267 -17.39 9.54 2.47
N ILE A 268 -16.47 9.26 1.54
CA ILE A 268 -15.48 10.23 1.10
C ILE A 268 -16.12 11.40 0.32
N LEU A 269 -17.12 11.11 -0.51
CA LEU A 269 -17.84 12.12 -1.29
C LEU A 269 -19.08 12.65 -0.56
N GLY A 270 -19.85 11.77 0.08
CA GLY A 270 -21.15 12.11 0.70
C GLY A 270 -21.15 12.26 2.22
N GLN A 271 -20.07 11.92 2.93
CA GLN A 271 -19.97 11.98 4.40
C GLN A 271 -21.05 11.20 5.15
N GLN A 272 -21.58 10.12 4.57
CA GLN A 272 -22.75 9.43 5.11
C GLN A 272 -22.55 8.83 6.50
N VAL A 273 -21.41 8.19 6.76
CA VAL A 273 -21.09 7.61 8.07
C VAL A 273 -20.82 8.71 9.10
N THR A 274 -20.23 9.81 8.67
CA THR A 274 -19.97 10.98 9.54
C THR A 274 -21.25 11.76 9.87
N ASN A 275 -22.20 11.90 8.93
CA ASN A 275 -23.42 12.70 9.09
C ASN A 275 -24.55 11.96 9.83
N LEU A 276 -24.55 10.63 9.87
CA LEU A 276 -25.53 9.84 10.65
C LEU A 276 -25.60 10.20 12.14
N HIS A 277 -24.58 10.88 12.68
CA HIS A 277 -24.52 11.28 14.10
C HIS A 277 -24.63 12.79 14.36
N LYS A 278 -24.95 13.60 13.34
CA LYS A 278 -25.44 14.97 13.58
C LYS A 278 -26.96 15.02 13.77
N SER A 279 -27.61 13.87 13.61
CA SER A 279 -29.06 13.67 13.66
C SER A 279 -29.52 12.92 14.92
N ASP A 280 -28.59 12.55 15.80
CA ASP A 280 -28.82 12.05 17.16
C ASP A 280 -28.46 13.15 18.17
#